data_AF-A0A4Z2JEH9-F1
#
_entry.id   AF-A0A4Z2JEH9-F1
#
_cell.length_a   1.000
_cell.length_b   1.000
_cell.length_c   1.000
_cell.angle_alpha   90.00
_cell.angle_beta   90.00
_cell.angle_gamma   90.00
#
_symmetry.space_group_name_H-M   'P 1'
#
loop_
_entity.id
_entity.type
_entity.pdbx_description
1 polymer ?
#
loop_
_entity_poly.entity_id
_entity_poly.type
_entity_poly.pdbx_seq_one_letter_code
_entity_poly.pdbx_strand_id
1 'polypeptide(L)'
;MDLRYTLVAGNLVISSPESIRDTGSYQCLAINRCGTIISRAAILKFGYLHDFPPDSRRPQTAYEGIGAFLACQPPIHYPGNHSTSGLQLQTSWKITETVRQHKNI
;
A
#
# COMPACT_ATOMS: atom_id res chain seq x y z
N MET A 1 10.61 -16.07 30.55
CA MET A 1 9.73 -15.06 29.92
C MET A 1 10.65 -14.15 29.11
N ASP A 2 10.38 -13.97 27.81
CA ASP A 2 11.25 -13.15 26.94
C ASP A 2 11.31 -11.72 27.49
N LEU A 3 12.53 -11.20 27.75
CA LEU A 3 12.77 -9.87 28.33
C LEU A 3 12.23 -8.73 27.45
N ARG A 4 11.91 -9.02 26.18
CA ARG A 4 11.30 -8.07 25.25
C ARG A 4 9.82 -7.81 25.50
N TYR A 5 9.11 -8.69 26.23
CA TYR A 5 7.67 -8.53 26.49
C TYR A 5 7.44 -7.88 27.84
N THR A 6 6.79 -6.72 27.84
CA THR A 6 6.42 -6.00 29.06
C THR A 6 4.92 -5.73 29.08
N LEU A 7 4.34 -5.72 30.28
CA LEU A 7 2.92 -5.38 30.49
C LEU A 7 2.85 -4.05 31.25
N VAL A 8 2.24 -3.04 30.63
CA VAL A 8 2.10 -1.70 31.21
C VAL A 8 0.62 -1.34 31.26
N ALA A 9 0.05 -1.34 32.48
CA ALA A 9 -1.36 -1.03 32.73
C ALA A 9 -2.34 -1.82 31.84
N GLY A 10 -2.07 -3.12 31.64
CA GLY A 10 -2.90 -4.01 30.81
C GLY A 10 -2.55 -4.03 29.32
N ASN A 11 -1.58 -3.23 28.86
CA ASN A 11 -1.09 -3.23 27.49
C ASN A 11 0.14 -4.11 27.34
N LEU A 12 0.13 -5.01 26.35
CA LEU A 12 1.32 -5.76 25.94
C LEU A 12 2.22 -4.87 25.07
N VAL A 13 3.47 -4.70 25.49
CA VAL A 13 4.50 -3.96 24.77
C VAL A 13 5.61 -4.94 24.39
N ILE A 14 5.93 -5.00 23.09
CA ILE A 14 6.97 -5.86 22.52
C ILE A 14 8.12 -4.98 22.06
N SER A 15 9.26 -5.05 22.75
CA SER A 15 10.49 -4.35 22.37
C SER A 15 11.19 -5.06 21.22
N SER A 16 11.70 -4.31 20.23
CA SER A 16 12.36 -4.85 19.04
C SER A 16 11.56 -5.99 18.38
N PRO A 17 10.36 -5.68 17.86
CA PRO A 17 9.44 -6.69 17.32
C PRO A 17 9.99 -7.31 16.02
N GLU A 18 9.87 -8.63 15.90
CA GLU A 18 10.39 -9.44 14.80
C GLU A 18 9.25 -10.13 14.04
N SER A 19 9.18 -9.96 12.73
CA SER A 19 8.06 -10.47 11.93
C SER A 19 7.87 -11.98 12.00
N ILE A 20 8.96 -12.75 12.07
CA ILE A 20 8.94 -14.22 12.14
C ILE A 20 8.37 -14.72 13.47
N ARG A 21 8.64 -13.98 14.56
CA ARG A 21 8.36 -14.42 15.94
C ARG A 21 7.06 -13.85 16.49
N ASP A 22 6.78 -12.59 16.15
CA ASP A 22 5.74 -11.80 16.80
C ASP A 22 4.48 -11.63 15.93
N THR A 23 4.49 -12.14 14.68
CA THR A 23 3.27 -12.20 13.86
C THR A 23 2.29 -13.22 14.45
N GLY A 24 1.06 -12.80 14.75
CA GLY A 24 0.09 -13.71 15.36
C GLY A 24 -1.23 -13.07 15.76
N SER A 25 -2.08 -13.85 16.42
CA SER A 25 -3.32 -13.41 17.03
C SER A 25 -3.13 -13.29 18.54
N TYR A 26 -3.44 -12.12 19.09
CA TYR A 26 -3.29 -11.78 20.50
C TYR A 26 -4.66 -11.54 21.12
N GLN A 27 -4.85 -12.01 22.34
CA GLN A 27 -6.04 -11.75 23.14
C GLN A 27 -5.64 -11.34 24.56
N CYS A 28 -6.41 -10.43 25.15
CA CYS A 28 -6.25 -10.04 26.53
C CYS A 28 -7.22 -10.83 27.41
N LEU A 29 -6.69 -11.40 28.49
CA LEU A 29 -7.43 -12.08 29.54
C LEU A 29 -7.46 -11.19 30.78
N ALA A 30 -8.63 -10.72 31.19
CA ALA A 30 -8.80 -9.92 32.40
C ALA A 30 -9.54 -10.74 33.47
N ILE A 31 -8.94 -10.83 34.66
CA ILE A 31 -9.44 -11.64 35.78
C ILE A 31 -9.58 -10.74 37.00
N ASN A 32 -10.72 -10.84 37.69
CA ASN A 32 -10.93 -10.28 39.02
C ASN A 32 -11.70 -11.28 39.90
N ARG A 33 -12.06 -10.88 41.13
CA ARG A 33 -12.78 -11.75 42.07
C ARG A 33 -14.17 -12.17 41.59
N CYS A 34 -14.79 -11.41 40.70
CA CYS A 34 -16.13 -11.67 40.18
C CYS A 34 -16.12 -12.60 38.96
N GLY A 35 -14.99 -12.74 38.26
CA GLY A 35 -14.85 -13.63 37.13
C GLY A 35 -13.76 -13.23 36.15
N THR A 36 -13.88 -13.78 34.94
CA THR A 36 -12.89 -13.69 33.87
C THR A 36 -13.55 -13.28 32.56
N ILE A 37 -12.93 -12.37 31.82
CA ILE A 37 -13.36 -11.98 30.47
C ILE A 37 -12.17 -12.04 29.49
N ILE A 38 -12.48 -12.37 28.22
CA ILE A 38 -11.50 -12.46 27.13
C ILE A 38 -11.86 -11.42 26.06
N SER A 39 -10.87 -10.67 25.58
CA SER A 39 -11.06 -9.68 24.52
C SER A 39 -11.30 -10.34 23.15
N ARG A 40 -11.77 -9.54 22.18
CA ARG A 40 -11.63 -9.90 20.76
C ARG A 40 -10.15 -10.10 20.40
N ALA A 41 -9.90 -10.94 19.40
CA ALA A 41 -8.57 -11.16 18.86
C ALA A 41 -8.04 -9.91 18.13
N ALA A 42 -6.79 -9.55 18.39
CA ALA A 42 -6.02 -8.57 17.66
C ALA A 42 -4.97 -9.28 16.81
N ILE A 43 -4.94 -9.02 15.50
CA ILE A 43 -3.99 -9.66 14.59
C ILE A 43 -2.80 -8.72 14.38
N LEU A 44 -1.62 -9.14 14.80
CA LEU A 44 -0.36 -8.43 14.55
C LEU A 44 0.24 -8.93 13.23
N LYS A 45 0.48 -8.00 12.31
CA LYS A 45 1.15 -8.23 11.01
C LYS A 45 2.16 -7.11 10.78
N PHE A 46 3.20 -7.41 10.02
CA PHE A 46 4.28 -6.48 9.73
C PHE A 46 4.16 -5.97 8.30
N GLY A 47 4.17 -4.64 8.16
CA GLY A 47 4.26 -4.00 6.85
C GLY A 47 5.68 -4.09 6.31
N TYR A 48 5.79 -4.27 5.00
CA TYR A 48 7.06 -4.23 4.30
C TYR A 48 6.85 -3.74 2.87
N LEU A 49 7.91 -3.19 2.30
CA LEU A 49 7.97 -2.74 0.91
C LEU A 49 9.38 -3.03 0.40
N HIS A 50 9.49 -3.77 -0.69
CA HIS A 50 10.76 -3.97 -1.39
C HIS A 50 11.00 -2.87 -2.43
N ASP A 51 12.23 -2.78 -2.91
CA ASP A 51 12.57 -1.91 -4.03
C ASP A 51 11.93 -2.40 -5.31
N PHE A 52 11.64 -1.47 -6.22
CA PHE A 52 11.28 -1.82 -7.58
C PHE A 52 12.44 -2.59 -8.25
N PRO A 53 12.14 -3.55 -9.13
CA PRO A 53 13.18 -4.24 -9.89
C PRO A 53 14.10 -3.23 -10.60
N PRO A 54 15.43 -3.47 -10.61
CA PRO A 54 16.39 -2.58 -11.26
C PRO A 54 16.26 -2.57 -12.79
N ASP A 55 15.54 -3.55 -13.36
CA ASP A 55 15.29 -3.62 -14.78
C ASP A 55 14.52 -2.39 -15.26
N SER A 56 15.13 -1.65 -16.19
CA SER A 56 14.47 -0.52 -16.84
C SER A 56 13.23 -1.03 -17.59
N ARG A 57 12.07 -0.41 -17.33
CA ARG A 57 10.84 -0.74 -18.05
C ARG A 57 11.02 -0.48 -19.54
N ARG A 58 10.52 -1.41 -20.35
CA ARG A 58 10.52 -1.22 -21.80
C ARG A 58 9.68 0.00 -22.16
N PRO A 59 10.18 0.87 -23.06
CA PRO A 59 9.36 1.94 -23.62
C PRO A 59 8.07 1.34 -24.22
N GLN A 60 6.95 2.00 -23.98
CA GLN A 60 5.68 1.66 -24.62
C GLN A 60 5.37 2.72 -25.70
N THR A 61 5.06 2.26 -26.90
CA THR A 61 4.62 3.11 -28.01
C THR A 61 3.10 2.99 -28.15
N ALA A 62 2.43 4.13 -28.29
CA ALA A 62 1.00 4.19 -28.56
C ALA A 62 0.74 5.09 -29.77
N TYR A 63 -0.32 4.79 -30.50
CA TYR A 63 -0.77 5.64 -31.60
C TYR A 63 -1.61 6.80 -31.05
N GLU A 64 -1.44 7.96 -31.67
CA GLU A 64 -2.23 9.13 -31.35
C GLU A 64 -3.72 8.87 -31.64
N GLY A 65 -4.59 9.31 -30.74
CA GLY A 65 -6.02 9.02 -30.70
C GLY A 65 -6.38 7.73 -29.96
N ILE A 66 -5.39 6.89 -29.60
CA ILE A 66 -5.59 5.66 -28.83
C ILE A 66 -5.03 5.85 -27.42
N GLY A 67 -5.91 5.76 -26.40
CA GLY A 67 -5.50 5.81 -25.00
C GLY A 67 -4.45 4.74 -24.66
N ALA A 68 -3.51 5.09 -23.77
CA ALA A 68 -2.45 4.20 -23.32
C ALA A 68 -2.54 3.98 -21.80
N PHE A 69 -2.15 2.80 -21.33
CA PHE A 69 -2.11 2.46 -19.90
C PHE A 69 -0.70 2.04 -19.48
N LEU A 70 -0.13 2.77 -18.52
CA LEU A 70 1.14 2.44 -17.89
C LEU A 70 0.87 1.70 -16.58
N ALA A 71 1.19 0.41 -16.56
CA ALA A 71 1.07 -0.42 -15.36
C ALA A 71 2.08 0.00 -14.28
N CYS A 72 1.64 0.15 -13.02
CA CYS A 72 2.55 0.47 -11.89
C CYS A 72 3.55 -0.65 -11.61
N GLN A 73 3.18 -1.93 -11.76
CA GLN A 73 4.02 -3.10 -11.39
C GLN A 73 4.74 -2.88 -10.05
N PRO A 74 3.99 -2.76 -8.94
CA PRO A 74 4.58 -2.50 -7.62
C PRO A 74 5.49 -3.65 -7.19
N PRO A 75 6.54 -3.38 -6.40
CA PRO A 75 7.38 -4.41 -5.81
C PRO A 75 6.62 -5.21 -4.76
N ILE A 76 7.23 -6.29 -4.25
CA ILE A 76 6.60 -7.13 -3.22
C ILE A 76 6.39 -6.30 -1.95
N HIS A 77 5.16 -6.28 -1.43
CA HIS A 77 4.78 -5.46 -0.28
C HIS A 77 3.58 -6.05 0.49
N TYR A 78 3.39 -5.56 1.72
CA TYR A 78 2.21 -5.82 2.54
C TYR A 78 1.80 -4.55 3.30
N PRO A 79 0.49 -4.21 3.37
CA PRO A 79 -0.65 -4.91 2.77
C PRO A 79 -0.74 -4.72 1.24
N GLY A 80 -1.17 -5.75 0.52
CA GLY A 80 -1.15 -5.79 -0.95
C GLY A 80 -2.39 -5.20 -1.64
N ASN A 81 -2.79 -3.97 -1.30
CA ASN A 81 -4.05 -3.37 -1.76
C ASN A 81 -3.94 -2.51 -3.03
N HIS A 82 -2.75 -2.37 -3.65
CA HIS A 82 -2.53 -1.41 -4.74
C HIS A 82 -2.18 -2.01 -6.12
N SER A 83 -2.47 -3.29 -6.36
CA SER A 83 -2.11 -4.01 -7.59
C SER A 83 -2.69 -3.45 -8.89
N THR A 84 -3.72 -2.58 -8.83
CA THR A 84 -4.38 -1.98 -10.00
C THR A 84 -4.02 -0.51 -10.25
N SER A 85 -3.07 0.05 -9.50
CA SER A 85 -2.65 1.44 -9.74
C SER A 85 -1.92 1.55 -11.09
N GLY A 86 -2.27 2.54 -11.90
CA GLY A 86 -1.64 2.79 -13.20
C GLY A 86 -2.02 4.14 -13.76
N LEU A 87 -1.23 4.66 -14.69
CA LEU A 87 -1.48 5.95 -15.33
C LEU A 87 -2.18 5.73 -16.67
N GLN A 88 -3.33 6.37 -16.85
CA GLN A 88 -4.03 6.41 -18.14
C GLN A 88 -3.66 7.69 -18.87
N LEU A 89 -3.03 7.55 -20.04
CA LEU A 89 -2.62 8.66 -20.89
C LEU A 89 -3.61 8.82 -22.05
N GLN A 90 -4.12 10.03 -22.23
CA GLN A 90 -4.95 10.38 -23.38
C GLN A 90 -4.06 11.01 -24.46
N THR A 91 -3.77 10.26 -25.51
CA THR A 91 -2.96 10.71 -26.65
C THR A 91 -3.84 11.52 -27.60
N SER A 92 -4.26 12.73 -27.21
CA SER A 92 -5.20 13.52 -28.03
C SER A 92 -4.51 14.24 -29.18
N TRP A 93 -5.06 14.11 -30.39
CA TRP A 93 -4.87 15.08 -31.47
C TRP A 93 -5.54 16.40 -31.04
N LYS A 94 -4.78 17.40 -30.61
CA LYS A 94 -5.28 18.78 -30.71
C LYS A 94 -4.94 19.25 -32.11
N ILE A 95 -5.87 19.07 -33.04
CA ILE A 95 -5.88 19.90 -34.25
C ILE A 95 -6.14 21.31 -33.73
N THR A 96 -5.09 22.09 -33.51
CA THR A 96 -5.25 23.55 -33.41
C THR A 96 -5.71 23.98 -34.80
N GLU A 97 -7.02 24.09 -34.99
CA GLU A 97 -7.56 25.00 -35.99
C GLU A 97 -6.84 26.32 -35.78
N THR A 98 -6.00 26.69 -36.74
CA THR A 98 -5.55 28.07 -36.84
C THR A 98 -6.81 28.85 -37.21
N VAL A 99 -7.54 29.35 -36.20
CA VAL A 99 -8.55 30.37 -36.43
C VAL A 99 -7.78 31.60 -36.93
N ARG A 100 -7.57 31.69 -38.25
CA ARG A 100 -7.21 32.94 -38.89
C ARG A 100 -8.41 33.85 -38.72
N GLN A 101 -8.41 34.68 -37.67
CA GLN A 101 -9.20 35.89 -37.68
C GLN A 101 -8.66 36.78 -38.80
N HIS A 102 -9.28 36.71 -39.97
CA HIS A 102 -9.24 37.82 -40.91
C HIS A 102 -9.95 39.00 -40.23
N LYS A 103 -9.17 39.90 -39.63
CA LYS A 103 -9.63 41.24 -39.34
C LYS A 103 -9.76 41.96 -40.68
N ASN A 104 -10.98 41.99 -41.24
CA ASN A 104 -11.29 42.95 -42.29
C ASN A 104 -11.27 44.35 -41.65
N ILE A 105 -10.42 45.20 -42.22
CA ILE A 105 -10.49 46.66 -42.12
C ILE A 105 -11.67 47.11 -43.00
#